data_AF-M6QGU9-F1
#
_entry.id   AF-M6QGU9-F1
#
_cell.length_a   1.000
_cell.length_b   1.000
_cell.length_c   1.000
_cell.angle_alpha   90.00
_cell.angle_beta   90.00
_cell.angle_gamma   90.00
#
_symmetry.space_group_name_H-M   'P 1'
#
loop_
_entity.id
_entity.type
_entity.pdbx_description
1 polymer ?
#
loop_
_entity_poly.entity_id
_entity_poly.type
_entity_poly.pdbx_seq_one_letter_code
_entity_poly.pdbx_strand_id
1 'polypeptide(L)'
;MQVKILKLKNRLQKFKESGSKKISFLLVPHSHENVIRIELNVFTVWFLGILSGLILVLAFVFLSYLNFFYRPDHDLFQKSDENVSQYLYYDMLLQDAKKEIRGLERKTEQLNLVAWDEVPWKRILTYETIPEFHLKKEIPDSETNLELYKNTVQGFAIQNIELFRIRQAFENAFDYLEERESILYALPRGRPLKPGVGFVSSTFGGRVDPFGLVVLGEHHSGVDFASAEGTPIYATAPGIVVESGQSSGGLGKNIRINHLNGIFTVYGHCSQILVEKNQIVKRGDLIGLVGSTGKATGPHVHYEVHIGQDPPLDPAEFINIE
;
A
#
# COMPACT_ATOMS: atom_id res chain seq x y z
N MET A 1 22.84 -58.80 67.51
CA MET A 1 22.05 -59.20 66.33
C MET A 1 20.92 -60.19 66.67
N GLN A 2 21.16 -61.23 67.48
CA GLN A 2 20.17 -62.27 67.82
C GLN A 2 18.91 -61.76 68.58
N VAL A 3 19.02 -60.78 69.48
CA VAL A 3 17.87 -60.24 70.24
C VAL A 3 16.86 -59.51 69.35
N LYS A 4 17.32 -58.79 68.32
CA LYS A 4 16.43 -58.14 67.34
C LYS A 4 15.67 -59.16 66.48
N ILE A 5 16.34 -60.25 66.11
CA ILE A 5 15.75 -61.35 65.33
C ILE A 5 14.70 -62.10 66.15
N LEU A 6 14.95 -62.34 67.44
CA LEU A 6 14.00 -63.02 68.33
C LEU A 6 12.75 -62.16 68.62
N LYS A 7 12.93 -60.85 68.84
CA LYS A 7 11.80 -59.90 68.97
C LYS A 7 10.96 -59.82 67.69
N LEU A 8 11.60 -59.92 66.51
CA LEU A 8 10.90 -59.95 65.23
C LEU A 8 10.10 -61.25 65.06
N LYS A 9 10.70 -62.41 65.37
CA LYS A 9 9.99 -63.71 65.36
C LYS A 9 8.77 -63.73 66.29
N ASN A 10 8.90 -63.23 67.53
CA ASN A 10 7.78 -63.16 68.46
C ASN A 10 6.67 -62.20 68.01
N ARG A 11 7.01 -61.09 67.35
CA ARG A 11 6.02 -60.19 66.74
C ARG A 11 5.29 -60.84 65.56
N LEU A 12 6.02 -61.57 64.70
CA LEU A 12 5.45 -62.31 63.58
C LEU A 12 4.52 -63.43 64.05
N GLN A 13 4.86 -64.12 65.14
CA GLN A 13 4.03 -65.19 65.70
C GLN A 13 2.74 -64.64 66.32
N LYS A 14 2.82 -63.58 67.13
CA LYS A 14 1.61 -62.88 67.65
C LYS A 14 0.74 -62.30 66.53
N PHE A 15 1.34 -61.82 65.45
CA PHE A 15 0.62 -61.32 64.28
C PHE A 15 -0.11 -62.45 63.55
N LYS A 16 0.51 -63.62 63.40
CA LYS A 16 -0.10 -64.83 62.82
C LYS A 16 -1.28 -65.35 63.67
N GLU A 17 -1.18 -65.27 65.00
CA GLU A 17 -2.26 -65.66 65.93
C GLU A 17 -3.41 -64.63 65.97
N SER A 18 -3.12 -63.34 65.92
CA SER A 18 -4.17 -62.31 65.86
C SER A 18 -4.85 -62.25 64.49
N GLY A 19 -4.11 -62.54 63.43
CA GLY A 19 -4.58 -62.65 62.06
C GLY A 19 -5.13 -64.03 61.71
N SER A 20 -5.60 -64.83 62.68
CA SER A 20 -6.46 -66.00 62.45
C SER A 20 -7.87 -65.80 63.03
N LYS A 21 -8.09 -64.70 63.76
CA LYS A 21 -9.40 -64.32 64.29
C LYS A 21 -10.33 -64.01 63.13
N LYS A 22 -11.55 -64.56 63.18
CA LYS A 22 -12.58 -64.35 62.17
C LYS A 22 -13.57 -63.28 62.61
N ILE A 23 -13.95 -62.43 61.67
CA ILE A 23 -15.05 -61.46 61.78
C ILE A 23 -16.13 -61.94 60.83
N SER A 24 -17.34 -62.12 61.34
CA SER A 24 -18.48 -62.61 60.56
C SER A 24 -19.45 -61.49 60.27
N PHE A 25 -19.70 -61.22 58.99
CA PHE A 25 -20.72 -60.30 58.53
C PHE A 25 -21.97 -61.11 58.16
N LEU A 26 -23.12 -60.70 58.67
CA LEU A 26 -24.42 -61.29 58.38
C LEU A 26 -25.21 -60.30 57.54
N LEU A 27 -25.40 -60.64 56.26
CA LEU A 27 -26.25 -59.87 55.36
C LEU A 27 -27.65 -60.49 55.39
N VAL A 28 -28.64 -59.74 55.87
CA VAL A 28 -30.03 -60.18 55.96
C VAL A 28 -30.85 -59.41 54.91
N PRO A 29 -31.06 -59.99 53.72
CA PRO A 29 -31.92 -59.37 52.72
C PRO A 29 -33.38 -59.36 53.20
N HIS A 30 -34.14 -58.33 52.80
CA HIS A 30 -35.54 -58.17 53.20
C HIS A 30 -36.46 -59.25 52.60
N SER A 31 -36.04 -59.89 51.49
CA SER A 31 -36.62 -61.16 51.03
C SER A 31 -36.09 -62.28 51.91
N HIS A 32 -36.90 -62.73 52.89
CA HIS A 32 -36.54 -63.60 54.01
C HIS A 32 -36.03 -65.02 53.68
N GLU A 33 -35.58 -65.30 52.46
CA GLU A 33 -35.32 -66.67 52.01
C GLU A 33 -33.87 -67.13 52.17
N ASN A 34 -32.86 -66.25 52.21
CA ASN A 34 -31.46 -66.67 52.41
C ASN A 34 -30.62 -65.62 53.17
N VAL A 35 -30.13 -65.98 54.37
CA VAL A 35 -29.19 -65.16 55.14
C VAL A 35 -27.76 -65.49 54.73
N ILE A 36 -27.02 -64.52 54.20
CA ILE A 36 -25.65 -64.71 53.72
C ILE A 36 -24.68 -64.40 54.87
N ARG A 37 -23.95 -65.41 55.35
CA ARG A 37 -22.86 -65.24 56.33
C ARG A 37 -21.51 -65.23 55.61
N ILE A 38 -20.76 -64.15 55.76
CA ILE A 38 -19.40 -64.01 55.23
C ILE A 38 -18.43 -63.96 56.42
N GLU A 39 -17.55 -64.96 56.55
CA GLU A 39 -16.51 -64.97 57.58
C GLU A 39 -15.16 -64.55 56.97
N LEU A 40 -14.65 -63.40 57.40
CA LEU A 40 -13.35 -62.90 56.97
C LEU A 40 -12.35 -63.00 58.10
N ASN A 41 -11.11 -63.27 57.75
CA ASN A 41 -10.01 -63.23 58.70
C ASN A 41 -9.59 -61.77 58.93
N VAL A 42 -9.25 -61.39 60.16
CA VAL A 42 -8.69 -60.08 60.50
C VAL A 42 -7.49 -59.74 59.60
N PHE A 43 -6.68 -60.74 59.23
CA PHE A 43 -5.60 -60.55 58.27
C PHE A 43 -6.10 -60.11 56.89
N THR A 44 -7.17 -60.72 56.35
CA THR A 44 -7.74 -60.32 55.06
C THR A 44 -8.32 -58.92 55.11
N VAL A 45 -8.98 -58.54 56.21
CA VAL A 45 -9.49 -57.17 56.39
C VAL A 45 -8.35 -56.14 56.37
N TRP A 46 -7.25 -56.41 57.07
CA TRP A 46 -6.09 -55.50 57.09
C TRP A 46 -5.38 -55.43 55.74
N PHE A 47 -5.20 -56.58 55.07
CA PHE A 47 -4.62 -56.67 53.73
C PHE A 47 -5.45 -55.88 52.71
N LEU A 48 -6.78 -56.05 52.71
CA LEU A 48 -7.68 -55.30 51.83
C LEU A 48 -7.65 -53.80 52.13
N GLY A 49 -7.55 -53.41 53.41
CA GLY A 49 -7.40 -52.00 53.81
C GLY A 49 -6.10 -51.37 53.28
N ILE A 50 -4.97 -52.07 53.37
CA ILE A 50 -3.70 -51.60 52.81
C ILE A 50 -3.74 -51.55 51.30
N LEU A 51 -4.27 -52.60 50.66
CA LEU A 51 -4.39 -52.67 49.21
C LEU A 51 -5.26 -51.52 48.68
N SER A 52 -6.39 -51.25 49.35
CA SER A 52 -7.26 -50.10 49.06
C SER A 52 -6.52 -48.76 49.23
N GLY A 53 -5.79 -48.58 50.33
CA GLY A 53 -4.99 -47.37 50.55
C GLY A 53 -3.91 -47.17 49.48
N LEU A 54 -3.24 -48.25 49.07
CA LEU A 54 -2.19 -48.21 48.05
C LEU A 54 -2.78 -47.88 46.66
N ILE A 55 -3.94 -48.44 46.33
CA ILE A 55 -4.71 -48.09 45.12
C ILE A 55 -5.10 -46.61 45.14
N LEU A 56 -5.59 -46.08 46.27
CA LEU A 56 -5.95 -44.66 46.38
C LEU A 56 -4.73 -43.75 46.19
N VAL A 57 -3.58 -44.10 46.76
CA VAL A 57 -2.33 -43.35 46.56
C VAL A 57 -1.89 -43.40 45.10
N LEU A 58 -1.91 -44.57 44.47
CA LEU A 58 -1.58 -44.71 43.05
C LEU A 58 -2.55 -43.94 42.16
N ALA A 59 -3.85 -43.98 42.45
CA ALA A 59 -4.85 -43.18 41.76
C ALA A 59 -4.61 -41.68 41.93
N PHE A 60 -4.28 -41.23 43.14
CA PHE A 60 -3.95 -39.83 43.41
C PHE A 60 -2.69 -39.37 42.66
N VAL A 61 -1.63 -40.18 42.68
CA VAL A 61 -0.39 -39.91 41.93
C VAL A 61 -0.66 -39.89 40.43
N PHE A 62 -1.44 -40.84 39.92
CA PHE A 62 -1.82 -40.89 38.52
C PHE A 62 -2.66 -39.69 38.10
N LEU A 63 -3.66 -39.29 38.89
CA LEU A 63 -4.46 -38.09 38.64
C LEU A 63 -3.62 -36.82 38.73
N SER A 64 -2.67 -36.76 39.67
CA SER A 64 -1.74 -35.63 39.79
C SER A 64 -0.78 -35.56 38.59
N TYR A 65 -0.30 -36.72 38.12
CA TYR A 65 0.50 -36.85 36.91
C TYR A 65 -0.30 -36.39 35.69
N LEU A 66 -1.53 -36.88 35.52
CA LEU A 66 -2.41 -36.44 34.43
C LEU A 66 -2.66 -34.93 34.50
N ASN A 67 -2.97 -34.38 35.68
CA ASN A 67 -3.18 -32.95 35.84
C ASN A 67 -1.92 -32.12 35.59
N PHE A 68 -0.72 -32.65 35.85
CA PHE A 68 0.54 -31.96 35.57
C PHE A 68 0.90 -32.00 34.08
N PHE A 69 0.77 -33.15 33.43
CA PHE A 69 1.14 -33.34 32.02
C PHE A 69 0.08 -32.86 31.02
N TYR A 70 -1.20 -32.92 31.40
CA TYR A 70 -2.31 -32.47 30.57
C TYR A 70 -2.90 -31.14 31.04
N ARG A 71 -2.27 -30.43 32.00
CA ARG A 71 -2.68 -29.04 32.27
C ARG A 71 -2.47 -28.25 30.99
N PRO A 72 -3.52 -27.76 30.33
CA PRO A 72 -3.34 -26.82 29.25
C PRO A 72 -2.63 -25.63 29.87
N ASP A 73 -1.52 -25.21 29.27
CA ASP A 73 -0.89 -23.96 29.65
C ASP A 73 -1.86 -22.84 29.25
N HIS A 74 -2.75 -22.49 30.18
CA HIS A 74 -3.86 -21.57 29.95
C HIS A 74 -3.35 -20.22 29.44
N ASP A 75 -2.16 -19.81 29.88
CA ASP A 75 -1.51 -18.59 29.42
C ASP A 75 -1.09 -18.70 27.95
N LEU A 76 -0.57 -19.85 27.52
CA LEU A 76 -0.26 -20.09 26.09
C LEU A 76 -1.53 -20.19 25.25
N PHE A 77 -2.61 -20.80 25.75
CA PHE A 77 -3.88 -20.88 25.03
C PHE A 77 -4.45 -19.47 24.81
N GLN A 78 -4.56 -18.66 25.87
CA GLN A 78 -5.06 -17.30 25.79
C GLN A 78 -4.20 -16.44 24.85
N LYS A 79 -2.86 -16.49 24.98
CA LYS A 79 -1.95 -15.77 24.08
C LYS A 79 -2.09 -16.23 22.63
N SER A 80 -2.28 -17.53 22.38
CA SER A 80 -2.46 -18.04 21.02
C SER A 80 -3.76 -17.54 20.40
N ASP A 81 -4.86 -17.50 21.16
CA ASP A 81 -6.17 -17.03 20.69
C ASP A 81 -6.18 -15.51 20.43
N GLU A 82 -5.56 -14.74 21.33
CA GLU A 82 -5.35 -13.29 21.16
C GLU A 82 -4.50 -13.00 19.91
N ASN A 83 -3.40 -13.74 19.70
CA ASN A 83 -2.54 -13.59 18.53
C ASN A 83 -3.27 -13.95 17.22
N VAL A 84 -4.10 -14.99 17.21
CA VAL A 84 -4.90 -15.37 16.03
C VAL A 84 -5.89 -14.26 15.69
N SER A 85 -6.61 -13.75 16.69
CA SER A 85 -7.58 -12.67 16.49
C SER A 85 -6.93 -11.40 15.94
N GLN A 86 -5.78 -11.01 16.50
CA GLN A 86 -4.99 -9.90 15.99
C GLN A 86 -4.51 -10.15 14.55
N TYR A 87 -3.97 -11.34 14.27
CA TYR A 87 -3.49 -11.70 12.95
C TYR A 87 -4.59 -11.57 11.88
N LEU A 88 -5.79 -12.07 12.17
CA LEU A 88 -6.95 -11.97 11.27
C LEU A 88 -7.39 -10.53 11.02
N TYR A 89 -7.34 -9.69 12.06
CA TYR A 89 -7.66 -8.26 11.93
C TYR A 89 -6.66 -7.54 11.00
N TYR A 90 -5.36 -7.76 11.19
CA TYR A 90 -4.33 -7.18 10.32
C TYR A 90 -4.38 -7.73 8.89
N ASP A 91 -4.74 -9.00 8.72
CA ASP A 91 -4.93 -9.60 7.39
C ASP A 91 -6.07 -8.90 6.62
N MET A 92 -7.20 -8.65 7.28
CA MET A 92 -8.31 -7.92 6.70
C MET A 92 -7.91 -6.51 6.27
N LEU A 93 -7.23 -5.76 7.14
CA LEU A 93 -6.73 -4.41 6.81
C LEU A 93 -5.76 -4.43 5.62
N LEU A 94 -4.88 -5.43 5.57
CA LEU A 94 -3.95 -5.62 4.45
C LEU A 94 -4.69 -5.89 3.14
N GLN A 95 -5.76 -6.69 3.17
CA GLN A 95 -6.58 -6.95 1.98
C GLN A 95 -7.29 -5.69 1.48
N ASP A 96 -7.81 -4.86 2.38
CA ASP A 96 -8.44 -3.59 2.03
C ASP A 96 -7.42 -2.61 1.42
N ALA A 97 -6.24 -2.46 2.02
CA ALA A 97 -5.17 -1.64 1.46
C ALA A 97 -4.75 -2.11 0.05
N LYS A 98 -4.63 -3.44 -0.16
CA LYS A 98 -4.37 -4.03 -1.49
C LYS A 98 -5.46 -3.72 -2.50
N LYS A 99 -6.72 -3.62 -2.07
CA LYS A 99 -7.85 -3.24 -2.94
C LYS A 99 -7.80 -1.76 -3.32
N GLU A 100 -7.44 -0.89 -2.39
CA GLU A 100 -7.28 0.55 -2.64
C GLU A 100 -6.14 0.83 -3.63
N ILE A 101 -4.99 0.18 -3.47
CA ILE A 101 -3.86 0.30 -4.42
C ILE A 101 -4.30 -0.10 -5.84
N ARG A 102 -4.99 -1.23 -6.01
CA ARG A 102 -5.55 -1.64 -7.31
C ARG A 102 -6.62 -0.67 -7.84
N GLY A 103 -7.26 0.10 -6.96
CA GLY A 103 -8.17 1.17 -7.32
C GLY A 103 -7.43 2.39 -7.88
N LEU A 104 -6.33 2.78 -7.21
CA LEU A 104 -5.43 3.85 -7.65
C LEU A 104 -4.78 3.53 -8.99
N GLU A 105 -4.26 2.31 -9.14
CA GLU A 105 -3.65 1.80 -10.37
C GLU A 105 -4.57 2.00 -11.59
N ARG A 106 -5.83 1.57 -11.48
CA ARG A 106 -6.83 1.76 -12.54
C ARG A 106 -7.12 3.23 -12.85
N LYS A 107 -7.15 4.10 -11.84
CA LYS A 107 -7.36 5.54 -12.04
C LYS A 107 -6.15 6.18 -12.74
N THR A 108 -4.94 5.78 -12.37
CA THR A 108 -3.70 6.26 -13.02
C THR A 108 -3.59 5.78 -14.46
N GLU A 109 -3.98 4.54 -14.78
CA GLU A 109 -4.03 4.06 -16.17
C GLU A 109 -4.99 4.88 -17.03
N GLN A 110 -6.17 5.22 -16.49
CA GLN A 110 -7.11 6.10 -17.19
C GLN A 110 -6.52 7.49 -17.46
N LEU A 111 -5.70 8.02 -16.54
CA LEU A 111 -5.01 9.30 -16.76
C LEU A 111 -3.91 9.20 -17.81
N ASN A 112 -3.20 8.06 -17.91
CA ASN A 112 -2.18 7.83 -18.94
C ASN A 112 -2.76 7.70 -20.35
N LEU A 113 -3.94 7.14 -20.51
CA LEU A 113 -4.63 7.10 -21.81
C LEU A 113 -4.97 8.51 -22.35
N VAL A 114 -5.05 9.51 -21.48
CA VAL A 114 -5.31 10.91 -21.85
C VAL A 114 -3.99 11.67 -22.12
N ALA A 115 -2.85 11.10 -21.72
CA ALA A 115 -1.56 11.76 -21.61
C ALA A 115 -0.64 11.70 -22.84
N TRP A 116 -0.94 10.85 -23.83
CA TRP A 116 -0.10 10.60 -25.03
C TRP A 116 1.33 10.08 -24.76
N ASP A 117 1.67 9.72 -23.52
CA ASP A 117 2.92 9.04 -23.17
C ASP A 117 2.64 7.67 -22.54
N GLU A 118 3.29 6.64 -23.08
CA GLU A 118 3.39 5.33 -22.44
C GLU A 118 4.42 5.39 -21.30
N VAL A 119 4.09 6.05 -20.18
CA VAL A 119 4.91 5.88 -18.97
C VAL A 119 4.74 4.44 -18.51
N PRO A 120 5.80 3.59 -18.54
CA PRO A 120 5.66 2.20 -18.15
C PRO A 120 5.45 2.15 -16.64
N TRP A 121 4.20 2.00 -16.21
CA TRP A 121 3.76 1.87 -14.82
C TRP A 121 4.52 0.79 -14.03
N LYS A 122 5.19 -0.13 -14.75
CA LYS A 122 6.04 -1.22 -14.26
C LYS A 122 7.17 -0.80 -13.31
N ARG A 123 7.45 0.50 -13.13
CA ARG A 123 8.38 1.02 -12.12
C ARG A 123 7.73 1.58 -10.85
N ILE A 124 6.46 1.97 -10.90
CA ILE A 124 5.78 2.70 -9.81
C ILE A 124 5.23 1.72 -8.77
N LEU A 125 4.68 0.59 -9.22
CA LEU A 125 4.08 -0.44 -8.38
C LEU A 125 4.79 -1.78 -8.59
N THR A 126 5.91 -2.01 -7.91
CA THR A 126 6.56 -3.33 -7.81
C THR A 126 5.78 -4.27 -6.88
N TYR A 127 4.50 -4.49 -7.17
CA TYR A 127 3.67 -5.45 -6.45
C TYR A 127 3.91 -6.89 -6.93
N GLU A 128 4.33 -7.09 -8.19
CA GLU A 128 4.38 -8.42 -8.83
C GLU A 128 5.60 -9.30 -8.49
N THR A 129 6.71 -8.76 -7.94
CA THR A 129 7.98 -9.52 -7.83
C THR A 129 8.15 -10.34 -6.55
N ILE A 130 7.08 -10.69 -5.85
CA ILE A 130 7.16 -11.32 -4.53
C ILE A 130 6.34 -12.60 -4.49
N PRO A 131 6.90 -13.73 -4.03
CA PRO A 131 6.14 -14.95 -3.83
C PRO A 131 5.01 -14.71 -2.81
N GLU A 132 3.76 -14.97 -3.22
CA GLU A 132 2.62 -14.98 -2.32
C GLU A 132 2.85 -16.05 -1.24
N PHE A 133 3.18 -15.60 -0.02
CA PHE A 133 3.14 -16.49 1.12
C PHE A 133 1.71 -16.50 1.65
N HIS A 134 0.94 -17.47 1.16
CA HIS A 134 -0.33 -17.82 1.77
C HIS A 134 -0.02 -18.58 3.05
N LEU A 135 -0.29 -17.96 4.20
CA LEU A 135 -0.46 -18.72 5.42
C LEU A 135 -1.50 -19.80 5.12
N LYS A 136 -1.20 -21.07 5.46
CA LYS A 136 -2.23 -22.11 5.44
C LYS A 136 -3.36 -21.62 6.35
N LYS A 137 -4.44 -21.17 5.70
CA LYS A 137 -5.61 -20.56 6.32
C LYS A 137 -6.34 -21.53 7.25
N GLU A 138 -6.07 -22.82 7.07
CA GLU A 138 -6.47 -23.88 7.98
C GLU A 138 -5.52 -23.84 9.18
N ILE A 139 -5.96 -23.18 10.25
CA ILE A 139 -5.56 -23.57 11.61
C ILE A 139 -6.13 -24.98 11.76
N PRO A 140 -5.31 -26.04 11.72
CA PRO A 140 -5.84 -27.38 11.89
C PRO A 140 -6.39 -27.49 13.31
N ASP A 141 -7.60 -28.03 13.49
CA ASP A 141 -8.18 -28.30 14.82
C ASP A 141 -7.25 -29.15 15.72
N SER A 142 -6.18 -29.72 15.15
CA SER A 142 -5.19 -30.59 15.79
C SER A 142 -3.82 -29.95 16.08
N GLU A 143 -3.56 -28.67 15.78
CA GLU A 143 -2.26 -28.05 16.12
C GLU A 143 -2.13 -27.78 17.62
N THR A 144 -0.92 -27.97 18.16
CA THR A 144 -0.64 -27.61 19.56
C THR A 144 -0.59 -26.08 19.71
N ASN A 145 -0.97 -25.53 20.88
CA ASN A 145 -0.93 -24.07 21.14
C ASN A 145 0.45 -23.44 20.84
N LEU A 146 1.54 -24.21 20.99
CA LEU A 146 2.91 -23.76 20.68
C LEU A 146 3.14 -23.59 19.17
N GLU A 147 2.56 -24.48 18.37
CA GLU A 147 2.64 -24.44 16.90
C GLU A 147 1.81 -23.27 16.37
N LEU A 148 0.59 -23.10 16.89
CA LEU A 148 -0.27 -21.95 16.60
C LEU A 148 0.41 -20.61 16.95
N TYR A 149 1.07 -20.53 18.12
CA TYR A 149 1.84 -19.36 18.51
C TYR A 149 3.02 -19.09 17.56
N LYS A 150 3.77 -20.11 17.14
CA LYS A 150 4.88 -19.95 16.18
C LYS A 150 4.38 -19.49 14.81
N ASN A 151 3.29 -20.08 14.33
CA ASN A 151 2.68 -19.78 13.04
C ASN A 151 2.16 -18.33 12.99
N THR A 152 1.47 -17.88 14.06
CA THR A 152 1.00 -16.49 14.16
C THR A 152 2.16 -15.49 14.19
N VAL A 153 3.22 -15.75 14.96
CA VAL A 153 4.41 -14.89 15.00
C VAL A 153 5.10 -14.80 13.63
N GLN A 154 5.24 -15.91 12.91
CA GLN A 154 5.74 -15.90 11.53
C GLN A 154 4.81 -15.12 10.59
N GLY A 155 3.49 -15.29 10.75
CA GLY A 155 2.48 -14.53 10.03
C GLY A 155 2.63 -13.02 10.20
N PHE A 156 2.82 -12.55 11.43
CA PHE A 156 3.07 -11.13 11.71
C PHE A 156 4.36 -10.63 11.06
N ALA A 157 5.43 -11.41 11.06
CA ALA A 157 6.66 -11.03 10.39
C ALA A 157 6.43 -10.79 8.88
N ILE A 158 5.62 -11.63 8.25
CA ILE A 158 5.27 -11.52 6.83
C ILE A 158 4.32 -10.34 6.58
N GLN A 159 3.31 -10.15 7.41
CA GLN A 159 2.41 -8.99 7.35
C GLN A 159 3.18 -7.68 7.47
N ASN A 160 4.19 -7.60 8.34
CA ASN A 160 5.04 -6.41 8.44
C ASN A 160 5.83 -6.14 7.17
N ILE A 161 6.34 -7.17 6.50
CA ILE A 161 7.01 -7.04 5.20
C ILE A 161 6.00 -6.56 4.13
N GLU A 162 4.78 -7.11 4.11
CA GLU A 162 3.70 -6.68 3.21
C GLU A 162 3.29 -5.21 3.46
N LEU A 163 3.16 -4.79 4.72
CA LEU A 163 2.89 -3.41 5.10
C LEU A 163 3.97 -2.45 4.59
N PHE A 164 5.25 -2.83 4.76
CA PHE A 164 6.36 -2.03 4.25
C PHE A 164 6.28 -1.85 2.73
N ARG A 165 5.90 -2.90 1.98
CA ARG A 165 5.75 -2.85 0.52
C ARG A 165 4.58 -2.00 0.07
N ILE A 166 3.44 -2.16 0.75
CA ILE A 166 2.24 -1.33 0.52
C ILE A 166 2.60 0.14 0.72
N ARG A 167 3.32 0.46 1.80
CA ARG A 167 3.79 1.84 2.04
C ARG A 167 4.65 2.34 0.89
N GLN A 168 5.66 1.58 0.46
CA GLN A 168 6.52 1.98 -0.67
C GLN A 168 5.73 2.19 -1.97
N ALA A 169 4.76 1.32 -2.25
CA ALA A 169 3.88 1.47 -3.41
C ALA A 169 3.03 2.75 -3.34
N PHE A 170 2.53 3.11 -2.15
CA PHE A 170 1.82 4.38 -1.95
C PHE A 170 2.73 5.59 -2.18
N GLU A 171 3.92 5.63 -1.58
CA GLU A 171 4.87 6.74 -1.76
C GLU A 171 5.20 6.94 -3.24
N ASN A 172 5.56 5.87 -3.96
CA ASN A 172 5.84 5.94 -5.40
C ASN A 172 4.64 6.45 -6.21
N ALA A 173 3.41 6.03 -5.86
CA ALA A 173 2.20 6.49 -6.53
C ALA A 173 1.95 7.98 -6.27
N PHE A 174 2.22 8.46 -5.06
CA PHE A 174 2.13 9.88 -4.72
C PHE A 174 3.16 10.71 -5.50
N ASP A 175 4.43 10.30 -5.51
CA ASP A 175 5.50 10.97 -6.26
C ASP A 175 5.13 11.08 -7.75
N TYR A 176 4.62 9.99 -8.33
CA TYR A 176 4.17 9.97 -9.72
C TYR A 176 2.99 10.92 -9.99
N LEU A 177 2.00 10.95 -9.10
CA LEU A 177 0.85 11.84 -9.23
C LEU A 177 1.28 13.31 -9.10
N GLU A 178 2.20 13.62 -8.19
CA GLU A 178 2.76 14.96 -8.00
C GLU A 178 3.55 15.42 -9.24
N GLU A 179 4.40 14.55 -9.80
CA GLU A 179 5.12 14.83 -11.05
C GLU A 179 4.14 15.08 -12.21
N ARG A 180 3.10 14.24 -12.32
CA ARG A 180 2.10 14.37 -13.39
C ARG A 180 1.27 15.64 -13.23
N GLU A 181 0.86 15.99 -12.01
CA GLU A 181 0.14 17.23 -11.73
C GLU A 181 1.01 18.45 -12.10
N SER A 182 2.30 18.43 -11.73
CA SER A 182 3.27 19.46 -12.10
C SER A 182 3.37 19.65 -13.61
N ILE A 183 3.47 18.55 -14.38
CA ILE A 183 3.48 18.61 -15.85
C ILE A 183 2.17 19.19 -16.38
N LEU A 184 1.02 18.70 -15.90
CA LEU A 184 -0.29 19.18 -16.34
C LEU A 184 -0.53 20.66 -16.03
N TYR A 185 0.04 21.15 -14.93
CA TYR A 185 0.03 22.56 -14.53
C TYR A 185 0.90 23.43 -15.45
N ALA A 186 2.03 22.89 -15.90
CA ALA A 186 2.98 23.53 -16.80
C ALA A 186 2.52 23.58 -18.27
N LEU A 187 1.65 22.66 -18.70
CA LEU A 187 1.21 22.58 -20.10
C LEU A 187 0.38 23.82 -20.51
N PRO A 188 0.72 24.46 -21.65
CA PRO A 188 -0.07 25.57 -22.18
C PRO A 188 -1.47 25.12 -22.57
N ARG A 189 -2.50 25.90 -22.21
CA ARG A 189 -3.90 25.61 -22.51
C ARG A 189 -4.68 26.83 -22.95
N GLY A 190 -5.33 26.70 -24.11
CA GLY A 190 -6.09 27.78 -24.73
C GLY A 190 -5.20 28.73 -25.53
N ARG A 191 -5.83 29.59 -26.31
CA ARG A 191 -5.13 30.51 -27.23
C ARG A 191 -4.49 31.67 -26.46
N PRO A 192 -3.43 32.30 -27.01
CA PRO A 192 -2.85 33.52 -26.45
C PRO A 192 -3.79 34.75 -26.55
N LEU A 193 -4.93 34.62 -27.21
CA LEU A 193 -6.00 35.62 -27.33
C LEU A 193 -7.28 35.13 -26.63
N LYS A 194 -8.17 36.06 -26.26
CA LYS A 194 -9.48 35.70 -25.69
C LYS A 194 -10.30 34.85 -26.68
N PRO A 195 -11.18 33.96 -26.19
CA PRO A 195 -12.09 33.22 -27.05
C PRO A 195 -12.88 34.14 -27.99
N GLY A 196 -12.95 33.79 -29.28
CA GLY A 196 -13.62 34.59 -30.31
C GLY A 196 -12.86 35.82 -30.80
N VAL A 197 -11.62 36.03 -30.34
CA VAL A 197 -10.76 37.14 -30.79
C VAL A 197 -9.64 36.62 -31.69
N GLY A 198 -9.53 37.22 -32.87
CA GLY A 198 -8.55 36.85 -33.87
C GLY A 198 -8.88 35.52 -34.57
N PHE A 199 -8.08 35.18 -35.57
CA PHE A 199 -8.17 33.92 -36.30
C PHE A 199 -6.78 33.40 -36.62
N VAL A 200 -6.66 32.09 -36.90
CA VAL A 200 -5.38 31.50 -37.33
C VAL A 200 -5.08 31.98 -38.74
N SER A 201 -4.02 32.76 -38.91
CA SER A 201 -3.55 33.22 -40.22
C SER A 201 -2.49 32.31 -40.82
N SER A 202 -1.72 31.60 -39.98
CA SER A 202 -0.70 30.64 -40.42
C SER A 202 -0.54 29.53 -39.37
N THR A 203 -0.51 28.28 -39.81
CA THR A 203 -0.26 27.11 -38.95
C THR A 203 1.23 26.78 -38.89
N PHE A 204 1.60 25.89 -37.97
CA PHE A 204 2.95 25.34 -37.89
C PHE A 204 3.31 24.54 -39.15
N GLY A 205 4.61 24.48 -39.48
CA GLY A 205 5.12 23.65 -40.57
C GLY A 205 5.46 24.39 -41.86
N GLY A 206 5.54 23.64 -42.97
CA GLY A 206 6.01 24.17 -44.25
C GLY A 206 5.02 25.14 -44.91
N ARG A 207 5.47 26.34 -45.23
CA ARG A 207 4.69 27.38 -45.94
C ARG A 207 5.50 28.05 -47.05
N VAL A 208 4.81 28.78 -47.92
CA VAL A 208 5.44 29.71 -48.88
C VAL A 208 5.93 30.93 -48.09
N ASP A 209 7.14 31.41 -48.38
CA ASP A 209 7.70 32.60 -47.74
C ASP A 209 6.73 33.79 -47.82
N PRO A 210 6.30 34.35 -46.68
CA PRO A 210 5.33 35.44 -46.65
C PRO A 210 5.85 36.75 -47.26
N PHE A 211 7.17 36.89 -47.45
CA PHE A 211 7.79 38.03 -48.13
C PHE A 211 8.12 37.76 -49.62
N GLY A 212 7.83 36.56 -50.12
CA GLY A 212 7.95 36.21 -51.54
C GLY A 212 9.39 36.15 -52.09
N LEU A 213 10.39 36.06 -51.22
CA LEU A 213 11.82 35.99 -51.58
C LEU A 213 12.26 34.55 -51.89
N VAL A 214 11.56 33.53 -51.37
CA VAL A 214 11.90 32.11 -51.58
C VAL A 214 10.65 31.29 -51.93
N VAL A 215 10.69 30.57 -53.06
CA VAL A 215 9.59 29.69 -53.54
C VAL A 215 9.62 28.31 -52.86
N LEU A 216 10.73 27.93 -52.22
CA LEU A 216 10.92 26.67 -51.51
C LEU A 216 10.72 26.84 -49.99
N GLY A 217 9.57 26.38 -49.50
CA GLY A 217 9.25 25.94 -48.14
C GLY A 217 10.00 26.60 -46.97
N GLU A 218 9.54 27.77 -46.52
CA GLU A 218 9.89 28.29 -45.19
C GLU A 218 9.19 27.41 -44.14
N HIS A 219 9.90 27.00 -43.08
CA HIS A 219 9.29 26.29 -41.97
C HIS A 219 8.85 27.30 -40.90
N HIS A 220 7.55 27.34 -40.63
CA HIS A 220 6.96 28.19 -39.61
C HIS A 220 7.04 27.50 -38.24
N SER A 221 7.76 28.13 -37.32
CA SER A 221 8.08 27.64 -35.97
C SER A 221 6.93 27.72 -34.96
N GLY A 222 5.75 28.16 -35.37
CA GLY A 222 4.63 28.38 -34.46
C GLY A 222 3.29 28.51 -35.17
N VAL A 223 2.33 29.14 -34.50
CA VAL A 223 1.02 29.49 -35.05
C VAL A 223 0.83 31.00 -34.96
N ASP A 224 0.36 31.59 -36.05
CA ASP A 224 0.09 33.03 -36.13
C ASP A 224 -1.40 33.27 -35.90
N PHE A 225 -1.71 34.09 -34.88
CA PHE A 225 -3.06 34.54 -34.60
C PHE A 225 -3.21 36.01 -35.02
N ALA A 226 -3.83 36.23 -36.18
CA ALA A 226 -4.11 37.57 -36.70
C ALA A 226 -5.21 38.26 -35.87
N SER A 227 -4.93 39.49 -35.45
CA SER A 227 -5.88 40.35 -34.73
C SER A 227 -5.45 41.81 -34.85
N ALA A 228 -6.34 42.75 -34.53
CA ALA A 228 -6.01 44.17 -34.56
C ALA A 228 -4.82 44.51 -33.65
N GLU A 229 -3.97 45.43 -34.08
CA GLU A 229 -2.89 45.97 -33.24
C GLU A 229 -3.45 46.52 -31.92
N GLY A 230 -2.75 46.26 -30.82
CA GLY A 230 -3.22 46.61 -29.47
C GLY A 230 -4.13 45.55 -28.83
N THR A 231 -4.49 44.46 -29.54
CA THR A 231 -5.25 43.36 -28.93
C THR A 231 -4.46 42.74 -27.76
N PRO A 232 -5.06 42.53 -26.58
CA PRO A 232 -4.39 41.87 -25.45
C PRO A 232 -3.91 40.44 -25.72
N ILE A 233 -2.66 40.15 -25.36
CA ILE A 233 -2.02 38.83 -25.37
C ILE A 233 -1.94 38.28 -23.95
N TYR A 234 -2.28 37.02 -23.76
CA TYR A 234 -2.33 36.36 -22.44
C TYR A 234 -1.40 35.16 -22.35
N ALA A 235 -0.85 34.90 -21.16
CA ALA A 235 -0.06 33.70 -20.89
C ALA A 235 -0.94 32.44 -20.95
N THR A 236 -0.51 31.43 -21.70
CA THR A 236 -1.26 30.18 -21.90
C THR A 236 -1.04 29.16 -20.78
N ALA A 237 -0.02 29.35 -19.94
CA ALA A 237 0.29 28.56 -18.75
C ALA A 237 0.94 29.44 -17.65
N PRO A 238 0.92 29.01 -16.37
CA PRO A 238 1.67 29.66 -15.30
C PRO A 238 3.18 29.50 -15.49
N GLY A 239 3.99 30.48 -15.11
CA GLY A 239 5.44 30.39 -15.30
C GLY A 239 6.21 31.64 -14.92
N ILE A 240 7.49 31.67 -15.29
CA ILE A 240 8.41 32.78 -15.07
C ILE A 240 8.85 33.32 -16.43
N VAL A 241 8.74 34.63 -16.62
CA VAL A 241 9.22 35.31 -17.84
C VAL A 241 10.75 35.24 -17.88
N VAL A 242 11.31 34.55 -18.85
CA VAL A 242 12.77 34.39 -19.00
C VAL A 242 13.36 35.35 -20.03
N GLU A 243 12.55 35.79 -21.00
CA GLU A 243 12.91 36.83 -21.97
C GLU A 243 11.75 37.81 -22.13
N SER A 244 12.04 39.11 -22.15
CA SER A 244 11.09 40.18 -22.39
C SER A 244 11.84 41.34 -23.03
N GLY A 245 11.55 41.64 -24.29
CA GLY A 245 12.16 42.75 -25.00
C GLY A 245 12.29 42.53 -26.50
N GLN A 246 13.13 43.34 -27.13
CA GLN A 246 13.46 43.22 -28.55
C GLN A 246 14.39 42.01 -28.78
N SER A 247 13.99 41.08 -29.64
CA SER A 247 14.87 40.03 -30.14
C SER A 247 15.65 40.52 -31.36
N SER A 248 16.87 40.01 -31.51
CA SER A 248 17.73 40.17 -32.69
C SER A 248 17.28 39.34 -33.90
N GLY A 249 16.31 38.44 -33.72
CA GLY A 249 15.73 37.59 -34.76
C GLY A 249 14.46 38.15 -35.42
N GLY A 250 13.71 37.26 -36.08
CA GLY A 250 12.46 37.61 -36.78
C GLY A 250 11.31 38.01 -35.86
N LEU A 251 11.33 37.58 -34.59
CA LEU A 251 10.23 37.72 -33.63
C LEU A 251 9.92 39.16 -33.19
N GLY A 252 10.79 40.12 -33.46
CA GLY A 252 10.57 41.50 -32.99
C GLY A 252 10.55 41.61 -31.46
N LYS A 253 9.62 42.42 -30.92
CA LYS A 253 9.37 42.45 -29.48
C LYS A 253 8.67 41.17 -29.07
N ASN A 254 9.26 40.42 -28.15
CA ASN A 254 8.77 39.12 -27.75
C ASN A 254 8.87 38.90 -26.24
N ILE A 255 8.12 37.89 -25.81
CA ILE A 255 8.06 37.40 -24.44
C ILE A 255 8.30 35.88 -24.50
N ARG A 256 9.20 35.37 -23.66
CA ARG A 256 9.40 33.93 -23.46
C ARG A 256 9.12 33.58 -22.02
N ILE A 257 8.27 32.59 -21.78
CA ILE A 257 7.87 32.14 -20.44
C ILE A 257 8.34 30.69 -20.26
N ASN A 258 8.96 30.41 -19.12
CA ASN A 258 9.28 29.06 -18.64
C ASN A 258 8.16 28.59 -17.71
N HIS A 259 7.49 27.50 -18.08
CA HIS A 259 6.33 26.95 -17.37
C HIS A 259 6.66 25.80 -16.42
N LEU A 260 7.95 25.55 -16.13
CA LEU A 260 8.47 24.36 -15.45
C LEU A 260 8.52 23.13 -16.38
N ASN A 261 9.17 22.06 -15.93
CA ASN A 261 9.33 20.79 -16.66
C ASN A 261 9.93 20.95 -18.08
N GLY A 262 10.72 22.02 -18.28
CA GLY A 262 11.33 22.32 -19.57
C GLY A 262 10.36 22.87 -20.62
N ILE A 263 9.11 23.18 -20.28
CA ILE A 263 8.12 23.71 -21.22
C ILE A 263 8.27 25.23 -21.32
N PHE A 264 8.37 25.75 -22.55
CA PHE A 264 8.41 27.18 -22.80
C PHE A 264 7.36 27.60 -23.83
N THR A 265 6.86 28.82 -23.68
CA THR A 265 6.08 29.49 -24.72
C THR A 265 6.73 30.79 -25.14
N VAL A 266 6.62 31.12 -26.43
CA VAL A 266 7.13 32.35 -27.01
C VAL A 266 5.98 33.12 -27.64
N TYR A 267 5.93 34.42 -27.40
CA TYR A 267 4.94 35.35 -27.95
C TYR A 267 5.68 36.45 -28.71
N GLY A 268 5.62 36.41 -30.05
CA GLY A 268 6.32 37.33 -30.94
C GLY A 268 5.46 38.49 -31.45
N HIS A 269 6.13 39.41 -32.15
CA HIS A 269 5.57 40.54 -32.87
C HIS A 269 4.78 41.55 -32.03
N CYS A 270 5.01 41.59 -30.71
CA CYS A 270 4.27 42.48 -29.81
C CYS A 270 4.44 43.96 -30.20
N SER A 271 3.38 44.77 -30.10
CA SER A 271 3.47 46.24 -30.18
C SER A 271 4.02 46.81 -28.87
N GLN A 272 3.54 46.25 -27.76
CA GLN A 272 3.96 46.58 -26.40
C GLN A 272 4.09 45.30 -25.56
N ILE A 273 5.12 45.26 -24.72
CA ILE A 273 5.30 44.21 -23.70
C ILE A 273 4.89 44.80 -22.35
N LEU A 274 4.14 44.03 -21.55
CA LEU A 274 3.55 44.46 -20.29
C LEU A 274 4.14 43.70 -19.08
N VAL A 275 5.11 42.83 -19.31
CA VAL A 275 5.79 42.03 -18.28
C VAL A 275 7.29 42.14 -18.37
N GLU A 276 7.97 42.01 -17.24
CA GLU A 276 9.42 42.10 -17.15
C GLU A 276 10.08 40.73 -16.98
N LYS A 277 11.37 40.65 -17.31
CA LYS A 277 12.16 39.43 -17.05
C LYS A 277 12.15 39.11 -15.55
N ASN A 278 12.03 37.82 -15.23
CA ASN A 278 11.86 37.23 -13.90
C ASN A 278 10.48 37.45 -13.25
N GLN A 279 9.52 38.08 -13.95
CA GLN A 279 8.16 38.18 -13.45
C GLN A 279 7.47 36.82 -13.44
N ILE A 280 6.80 36.49 -12.34
CA ILE A 280 5.92 35.32 -12.25
C ILE A 280 4.56 35.69 -12.84
N VAL A 281 4.05 34.87 -13.75
CA VAL A 281 2.76 35.04 -14.39
C VAL A 281 1.89 33.80 -14.19
N LYS A 282 0.59 34.01 -14.08
CA LYS A 282 -0.43 32.97 -14.07
C LYS A 282 -1.00 32.79 -15.47
N ARG A 283 -1.58 31.63 -15.72
CA ARG A 283 -2.39 31.42 -16.92
C ARG A 283 -3.50 32.47 -17.00
N GLY A 284 -3.63 33.13 -18.15
CA GLY A 284 -4.59 34.18 -18.38
C GLY A 284 -4.15 35.58 -17.94
N ASP A 285 -2.93 35.74 -17.41
CA ASP A 285 -2.39 37.07 -17.15
C ASP A 285 -2.09 37.79 -18.47
N LEU A 286 -2.37 39.09 -18.50
CA LEU A 286 -2.06 39.97 -19.63
C LEU A 286 -0.55 40.22 -19.68
N ILE A 287 0.09 39.80 -20.78
CA ILE A 287 1.55 39.84 -20.92
C ILE A 287 2.05 40.83 -21.97
N GLY A 288 1.23 41.16 -22.97
CA GLY A 288 1.62 42.05 -24.05
C GLY A 288 0.42 42.43 -24.92
N LEU A 289 0.69 43.18 -25.98
CA LEU A 289 -0.30 43.59 -26.97
C LEU A 289 0.15 43.16 -28.37
N VAL A 290 -0.79 42.69 -29.19
CA VAL A 290 -0.60 42.33 -30.60
C VAL A 290 0.01 43.52 -31.35
N GLY A 291 0.95 43.24 -32.24
CA GLY A 291 1.59 44.23 -33.09
C GLY A 291 2.11 43.61 -34.37
N SER A 292 3.03 44.32 -35.02
CA SER A 292 3.67 43.91 -36.28
C SER A 292 5.17 44.21 -36.25
N THR A 293 5.81 44.07 -35.08
CA THR A 293 7.26 44.34 -34.93
C THR A 293 8.11 43.17 -35.45
N GLY A 294 9.32 43.43 -35.94
CA GLY A 294 10.18 42.38 -36.52
C GLY A 294 9.75 41.99 -37.94
N LYS A 295 9.88 40.70 -38.29
CA LYS A 295 9.48 40.16 -39.59
C LYS A 295 8.00 39.76 -39.58
N ALA A 296 7.12 40.75 -39.71
CA ALA A 296 5.67 40.55 -39.77
C ALA A 296 5.07 41.26 -41.00
N THR A 297 4.13 40.62 -41.69
CA THR A 297 3.41 41.19 -42.84
C THR A 297 2.15 41.99 -42.44
N GLY A 298 1.72 41.86 -41.19
CA GLY A 298 0.62 42.62 -40.60
C GLY A 298 0.42 42.26 -39.12
N PRO A 299 -0.54 42.90 -38.42
CA PRO A 299 -0.76 42.66 -37.00
C PRO A 299 -1.18 41.22 -36.66
N HIS A 300 -0.36 40.52 -35.88
CA HIS A 300 -0.64 39.19 -35.35
C HIS A 300 0.23 38.90 -34.12
N VAL A 301 -0.11 37.87 -33.34
CA VAL A 301 0.82 37.26 -32.39
C VAL A 301 1.33 35.95 -32.96
N HIS A 302 2.65 35.84 -33.07
CA HIS A 302 3.33 34.58 -33.36
C HIS A 302 3.52 33.80 -32.07
N TYR A 303 3.07 32.55 -32.03
CA TYR A 303 3.05 31.73 -30.82
C TYR A 303 3.77 30.41 -31.03
N GLU A 304 4.79 30.14 -30.20
CA GLU A 304 5.57 28.89 -30.25
C GLU A 304 5.48 28.14 -28.93
N VAL A 305 5.61 26.80 -28.99
CA VAL A 305 5.76 25.91 -27.83
C VAL A 305 7.08 25.15 -27.98
N HIS A 306 7.85 25.07 -26.90
CA HIS A 306 9.15 24.39 -26.87
C HIS A 306 9.26 23.45 -25.67
N ILE A 307 9.99 22.35 -25.84
CA ILE A 307 10.41 21.46 -24.75
C ILE A 307 11.95 21.44 -24.70
N GLY A 308 12.53 21.82 -23.57
CA GLY A 308 13.97 21.82 -23.36
C GLY A 308 14.71 22.72 -24.34
N GLN A 309 15.63 22.11 -25.11
CA GLN A 309 16.42 22.77 -26.16
C GLN A 309 16.02 22.33 -27.57
N ASP A 310 14.94 21.56 -27.68
CA ASP A 310 14.48 21.00 -28.96
C ASP A 310 13.90 22.10 -29.87
N PRO A 311 13.79 21.84 -31.18
CA PRO A 311 13.05 22.71 -32.09
C PRO A 311 11.61 22.95 -31.60
N PRO A 312 10.99 24.07 -31.99
CA PRO A 312 9.60 24.35 -31.69
C PRO A 312 8.68 23.19 -32.12
N LEU A 313 7.70 22.87 -31.28
CA LEU A 313 6.67 21.87 -31.53
C LEU A 313 5.41 22.53 -32.10
N ASP A 314 4.55 21.74 -32.76
CA ASP A 314 3.27 22.23 -33.26
C ASP A 314 2.37 22.67 -32.09
N PRO A 315 2.05 23.97 -31.95
CA PRO A 315 1.16 24.45 -30.89
C PRO A 315 -0.23 23.80 -30.91
N ALA A 316 -0.69 23.30 -32.06
CA ALA A 316 -1.98 22.63 -32.21
C ALA A 316 -2.10 21.33 -31.38
N GLU A 317 -0.97 20.73 -30.98
CA GLU A 317 -0.94 19.55 -30.09
C GLU A 317 -1.27 19.92 -28.63
N PHE A 318 -1.10 21.19 -28.25
CA PHE A 318 -1.23 21.66 -26.87
C PHE A 318 -2.47 22.54 -26.65
N ILE A 319 -2.82 23.35 -27.64
CA ILE A 319 -3.89 24.33 -27.55
C ILE A 319 -4.92 24.13 -28.66
N ASN A 320 -6.19 24.38 -28.35
CA ASN A 320 -7.21 24.44 -29.38
C ASN A 320 -6.98 25.70 -30.23
N ILE A 321 -6.61 25.52 -31.50
CA ILE A 321 -6.36 26.59 -32.46
C ILE A 321 -7.62 27.01 -33.24
N GLU A 322 -8.69 26.22 -33.19
CA GLU A 322 -10.00 26.55 -33.78
C GLU A 322 -10.69 27.69 -33.02
#